data_AF-A0A7K9DLI6-F1
#
_entry.id   AF-A0A7K9DLI6-F1
#
_cell.length_a   1.000
_cell.length_b   1.000
_cell.length_c   1.000
_cell.angle_alpha   90.00
_cell.angle_beta   90.00
_cell.angle_gamma   90.00
#
_symmetry.space_group_name_H-M   'P 1'
#
loop_
_entity.id
_entity.type
_entity.pdbx_description
1 polymer ?
#
loop_
_entity_poly.entity_id
_entity_poly.type
_entity_poly.pdbx_seq_one_letter_code
_entity_poly.pdbx_strand_id
1 'polypeptide(L)'
;FSGVLSEEVLWVLLELQEKLAATTAWVESREVTLKDVCYAPLNPREPTLGDCCVNSVTQYFQNNVTHLTMEATQSQGTQTGTVDWRDHLIYCV
;
A
#
# COMPACT_ATOMS: atom_id res chain seq x y z
N PHE A 1 -14.57 -3.72 -13.16
CA PHE A 1 -14.32 -3.00 -11.91
C PHE A 1 -15.01 -1.65 -11.94
N SER A 2 -15.40 -1.11 -10.78
CA SER A 2 -15.87 0.28 -10.65
C SER A 2 -14.73 1.26 -10.96
N GLY A 3 -15.04 2.46 -11.46
CA GLY A 3 -14.03 3.49 -11.75
C GLY A 3 -13.22 3.95 -10.54
N VAL A 4 -13.73 3.76 -9.32
CA VAL A 4 -12.99 4.03 -8.07
C VAL A 4 -11.80 3.08 -7.87
N LEU A 5 -11.79 1.94 -8.56
CA LEU A 5 -10.69 0.99 -8.59
C LEU A 5 -9.98 1.05 -9.95
N SER A 6 -9.88 2.22 -10.59
CA SER A 6 -8.95 2.33 -11.73
C SER A 6 -7.51 2.31 -11.22
N GLU A 7 -6.58 1.83 -12.04
CA GLU A 7 -5.17 1.76 -11.64
C GLU A 7 -4.60 3.16 -11.37
N GLU A 8 -5.04 4.16 -12.12
CA GLU A 8 -4.66 5.56 -11.94
C GLU A 8 -5.13 6.10 -10.58
N VAL A 9 -6.35 5.74 -10.15
CA VAL A 9 -6.87 6.12 -8.84
C VAL A 9 -6.06 5.43 -7.73
N LEU A 10 -5.73 4.15 -7.90
CA LEU A 10 -4.93 3.38 -6.92
C LEU A 10 -3.51 3.94 -6.79
N TRP A 11 -2.90 4.36 -7.89
CA TRP A 11 -1.60 5.04 -7.89
C TRP A 11 -1.69 6.37 -7.13
N VAL A 12 -2.61 7.26 -7.51
CA VAL A 12 -2.74 8.57 -6.82
C VAL A 12 -3.05 8.40 -5.34
N LEU A 13 -3.84 7.38 -4.97
CA LEU A 13 -4.09 7.03 -3.58
C LEU A 13 -2.81 6.61 -2.85
N LEU A 14 -1.97 5.78 -3.49
CA LEU A 14 -0.69 5.37 -2.93
C LEU A 14 0.27 6.56 -2.73
N GLU A 15 0.39 7.45 -3.71
CA GLU A 15 1.19 8.68 -3.57
C GLU A 15 0.70 9.58 -2.43
N LEU A 16 -0.62 9.73 -2.31
CA LEU A 16 -1.21 10.49 -1.21
C LEU A 16 -0.89 9.84 0.13
N GLN A 17 -1.00 8.51 0.23
CA GLN A 17 -0.70 7.78 1.45
C GLN A 17 0.76 7.93 1.85
N GLU A 18 1.70 7.85 0.92
CA GLU A 18 3.13 8.07 1.18
C GLU A 18 3.41 9.50 1.68
N LYS A 19 2.77 10.51 1.09
CA LYS A 19 2.89 11.91 1.53
C LYS A 19 2.35 12.11 2.95
N LEU A 20 1.21 11.49 3.27
CA LEU A 20 0.64 11.53 4.62
C LEU A 20 1.54 10.81 5.63
N ALA A 21 2.07 9.63 5.28
CA ALA A 21 2.97 8.86 6.13
C ALA A 21 4.31 9.58 6.41
N ALA A 22 4.78 10.38 5.46
CA ALA A 22 5.99 11.19 5.57
C ALA A 22 5.78 12.54 6.29
N THR A 23 4.55 12.87 6.70
CA THR A 23 4.27 14.15 7.38
C THR A 23 5.03 14.23 8.71
N THR A 24 5.60 15.40 8.98
CA THR A 24 6.27 15.71 10.25
C THR A 24 5.62 16.89 10.95
N ALA A 25 5.79 16.96 12.26
CA ALA A 25 5.30 18.04 13.10
C ALA A 25 6.38 18.50 14.08
N TRP A 26 6.44 19.81 14.32
CA TRP A 26 7.35 20.41 15.29
C TRP A 26 6.69 20.44 16.68
N VAL A 27 7.19 19.68 17.67
CA VAL A 27 6.71 19.69 19.08
C VAL A 27 7.88 19.84 20.06
N GLU A 28 7.84 20.84 20.95
CA GLU A 28 8.78 21.01 22.08
C GLU A 28 10.28 20.79 21.74
N SER A 29 10.75 21.29 20.60
CA SER A 29 12.16 21.15 20.18
C SER A 29 12.67 19.71 19.86
N ARG A 30 11.79 18.68 19.72
CA ARG A 30 11.95 17.58 18.71
C ARG A 30 10.99 17.55 17.46
N GLU A 31 11.50 17.14 16.30
CA GLU A 31 10.66 16.77 15.15
C GLU A 31 9.93 15.45 15.45
N VAL A 32 8.65 15.38 15.16
CA VAL A 32 7.78 14.21 15.38
C VAL A 32 7.30 13.70 14.03
N THR A 33 7.37 12.39 13.84
CA THR A 33 6.97 11.66 12.63
C THR A 33 5.85 10.67 12.96
N LEU A 34 5.23 10.06 11.95
CA LEU A 34 4.14 9.10 12.17
C LEU A 34 4.55 7.92 13.08
N LYS A 35 5.76 7.37 12.93
CA LYS A 35 6.25 6.25 13.75
C LYS A 35 6.35 6.57 15.24
N ASP A 36 6.44 7.86 15.61
CA ASP A 36 6.59 8.27 17.01
C ASP A 36 5.26 8.24 17.78
N VAL A 37 4.13 8.15 17.07
CA VAL A 37 2.78 8.23 17.64
C VAL A 37 1.82 7.14 17.16
N CYS A 38 2.18 6.40 16.10
CA CYS A 38 1.31 5.40 15.51
C CYS A 38 1.13 4.17 16.40
N TYR A 39 -0.01 3.49 16.22
CA TYR A 39 -0.20 2.16 16.75
C TYR A 39 0.53 1.14 15.87
N ALA A 40 1.43 0.35 16.46
CA ALA A 40 2.20 -0.71 15.81
C ALA A 40 1.99 -2.05 16.53
N PRO A 41 1.15 -2.96 16.00
CA PRO A 41 0.74 -4.17 16.72
C PRO A 41 1.84 -5.22 16.86
N LEU A 42 2.78 -5.29 15.90
CA LEU A 42 3.82 -6.33 15.86
C LEU A 42 5.14 -5.89 16.49
N ASN A 43 5.50 -4.60 16.36
CA ASN A 43 6.73 -4.02 16.89
C ASN A 43 6.43 -2.74 17.71
N PRO A 44 5.79 -2.86 18.89
CA PRO A 44 5.26 -1.71 19.63
C PRO A 44 6.32 -0.88 20.36
N ARG A 45 7.57 -1.36 20.52
CA ARG A 45 8.60 -0.68 21.30
C ARG A 45 9.50 0.21 20.46
N GLU A 46 9.86 -0.25 19.27
CA GLU A 46 10.78 0.44 18.36
C GLU A 46 10.26 0.34 16.91
N PRO A 47 9.07 0.89 16.62
CA PRO A 47 8.46 0.75 15.30
C PRO A 47 9.26 1.50 14.23
N THR A 48 9.37 0.87 13.07
CA THR A 48 9.66 1.54 11.82
C THR A 48 8.37 2.12 11.23
N LEU A 49 8.47 2.95 10.19
CA LEU A 49 7.28 3.48 9.50
C LEU A 49 6.42 2.35 8.91
N GLY A 50 7.04 1.25 8.48
CA GLY A 50 6.32 0.07 7.94
C GLY A 50 5.56 -0.74 8.99
N ASP A 51 5.85 -0.52 10.29
CA ASP A 51 5.14 -1.19 11.38
C ASP A 51 3.84 -0.46 11.79
N CYS A 52 3.65 0.78 11.33
CA CYS A 52 2.45 1.56 11.63
C CYS A 52 1.22 0.95 10.99
N CYS A 53 0.14 0.79 11.77
CA CYS A 53 -1.13 0.29 11.27
C CYS A 53 -1.83 1.32 10.37
N VAL A 54 -1.70 1.14 9.06
CA VAL A 54 -2.42 1.89 8.01
C VAL A 54 -3.21 0.91 7.16
N ASN A 55 -4.54 1.05 7.14
CA ASN A 55 -5.42 0.15 6.40
C ASN A 55 -5.90 0.84 5.12
N SER A 56 -5.58 0.25 3.97
CA SER A 56 -5.93 0.74 2.64
C SER A 56 -5.94 -0.42 1.64
N VAL A 57 -6.61 -0.26 0.51
CA VAL A 57 -6.55 -1.22 -0.61
C VAL A 57 -5.11 -1.36 -1.16
N THR A 58 -4.30 -0.31 -1.06
CA THR A 58 -2.89 -0.34 -1.50
C THR A 58 -2.03 -1.28 -0.64
N GLN A 59 -2.51 -1.66 0.55
CA GLN A 59 -1.81 -2.59 1.44
C GLN A 59 -1.70 -4.00 0.85
N TYR A 60 -2.65 -4.41 -0.01
CA TYR A 60 -2.56 -5.70 -0.74
C TYR A 60 -1.35 -5.77 -1.66
N PHE A 61 -0.84 -4.62 -2.08
CA PHE A 61 0.36 -4.45 -2.89
C PHE A 61 1.56 -3.95 -2.06
N GLN A 62 1.48 -4.09 -0.72
CA GLN A 62 2.50 -3.65 0.24
C GLN A 62 2.89 -2.17 0.09
N ASN A 63 1.94 -1.33 -0.36
CA ASN A 63 2.18 0.07 -0.68
C ASN A 63 3.35 0.28 -1.66
N ASN A 64 3.48 -0.60 -2.65
CA ASN A 64 4.58 -0.57 -3.61
C ASN A 64 4.02 -0.45 -5.04
N VAL A 65 4.36 0.65 -5.72
CA VAL A 65 3.93 0.90 -7.11
C VAL A 65 4.37 -0.21 -8.04
N THR A 66 5.59 -0.75 -7.87
CA THR A 66 6.10 -1.84 -8.71
C THR A 66 5.29 -3.13 -8.54
N HIS A 67 4.71 -3.37 -7.37
CA HIS A 67 3.80 -4.52 -7.18
C HIS A 67 2.42 -4.25 -7.78
N LEU A 68 1.93 -3.01 -7.70
CA LEU A 68 0.65 -2.61 -8.29
C LEU A 68 0.67 -2.69 -9.82
N THR A 69 1.77 -2.29 -10.47
CA THR A 69 1.88 -2.29 -11.94
C THR A 69 2.46 -3.59 -12.50
N MET A 70 2.52 -4.65 -11.69
CA MET A 70 3.12 -5.92 -12.11
C MET A 70 2.12 -6.71 -12.96
N GLU A 71 2.60 -7.22 -14.09
CA GLU A 71 1.88 -8.16 -14.95
C GLU A 71 2.65 -9.48 -15.03
N ALA A 72 1.94 -10.59 -15.17
CA ALA A 72 2.53 -11.90 -15.42
C ALA A 72 1.74 -12.68 -16.48
N THR A 73 2.44 -13.46 -17.29
CA THR A 73 1.79 -14.42 -18.19
C THR A 73 1.45 -15.68 -17.43
N GLN A 74 0.19 -16.10 -17.45
CA GLN A 74 -0.28 -17.33 -16.82
C GLN A 74 -0.98 -18.23 -17.84
N SER A 75 -0.71 -19.53 -17.75
CA SER A 75 -1.43 -20.57 -18.50
C SER A 75 -2.26 -21.42 -17.55
N GLN A 76 -3.55 -21.57 -17.84
CA GLN A 76 -4.48 -22.44 -17.12
C GLN A 76 -5.21 -23.34 -18.13
N GLY A 77 -4.86 -24.63 -18.12
CA GLY A 77 -5.36 -25.58 -19.12
C GLY A 77 -4.90 -25.20 -20.53
N THR A 78 -5.86 -24.96 -21.43
CA THR A 78 -5.59 -24.54 -22.82
C THR A 78 -5.60 -23.02 -23.02
N GLN A 79 -5.84 -22.24 -21.97
CA GLN A 79 -5.89 -20.78 -22.05
C GLN A 79 -4.60 -20.18 -21.49
N THR A 80 -4.04 -19.20 -22.20
CA THR A 80 -2.92 -18.38 -21.75
C THR A 80 -3.35 -16.93 -21.81
N GLY A 81 -3.07 -16.18 -20.75
CA GLY A 81 -3.42 -14.76 -20.63
C GLY A 81 -2.45 -14.00 -19.74
N THR A 82 -2.67 -12.70 -19.64
CA THR A 82 -1.98 -11.84 -18.68
C THR A 82 -2.81 -11.76 -17.41
N VAL A 83 -2.15 -11.92 -16.27
CA VAL A 83 -2.70 -11.60 -14.95
C VAL A 83 -2.09 -10.30 -14.44
N ASP A 84 -2.91 -9.49 -13.80
CA ASP A 84 -2.52 -8.16 -13.31
C ASP A 84 -3.04 -7.90 -11.87
N TRP A 85 -3.00 -6.65 -11.44
CA TRP A 85 -3.44 -6.25 -10.11
C TRP A 85 -4.90 -6.58 -9.81
N ARG A 86 -5.75 -6.72 -10.83
CA ARG A 86 -7.18 -7.03 -10.66
C ARG A 86 -7.35 -8.46 -10.16
N ASP A 87 -6.58 -9.39 -10.70
CA ASP A 87 -6.59 -10.79 -10.28
C ASP A 87 -6.08 -10.91 -8.85
N HIS A 88 -4.97 -10.23 -8.52
CA HIS A 88 -4.44 -10.17 -7.16
C HIS A 88 -5.44 -9.58 -6.17
N LEU A 89 -6.09 -8.47 -6.54
CA LEU A 89 -7.09 -7.83 -5.68
C LEU A 89 -8.29 -8.74 -5.43
N ILE A 90 -8.81 -9.43 -6.44
CA ILE A 90 -9.92 -10.40 -6.27
C ILE A 90 -9.48 -11.57 -5.37
N TYR A 91 -8.22 -11.99 -5.45
CA TYR A 91 -7.72 -13.09 -4.63
C TYR A 91 -7.57 -12.71 -3.15
N CYS A 92 -7.22 -11.45 -2.85
CA CYS A 92 -6.94 -10.99 -1.49
C CYS A 92 -8.15 -10.47 -0.70
N VAL A 93 -9.26 -10.16 -1.36
CA VAL A 93 -10.51 -9.65 -0.74
C VAL A 93 -11.49 -10.79 -0.51
#